data_AF-A0A653A6D7-F1
#
_entry.id   AF-A0A653A6D7-F1
#
_cell.length_a   1.000
_cell.length_b   1.000
_cell.length_c   1.000
_cell.angle_alpha   90.00
_cell.angle_beta   90.00
_cell.angle_gamma   90.00
#
_symmetry.space_group_name_H-M   'P 1'
#
loop_
_entity.id
_entity.type
_entity.pdbx_description
1 polymer ?
#
loop_
_entity_poly.entity_id
_entity_poly.type
_entity_poly.pdbx_seq_one_letter_code
_entity_poly.pdbx_strand_id
1 'polypeptide(L)'
;MTQLELVLEEIIIDRPTDIQQNLCADKAYHGKPALEAIVAHGYIPHVKTRGEERQEKKRNPAWKARRWVVEVTHSWFNRFRKILVRYEKLSDTYMALLHMAVAIIAYRKVGFIYG
;
A
#
# COMPACT_ATOMS: atom_id res chain seq x y z
N MET A 1 -18.62 -15.34 3.18
CA MET A 1 -17.35 -15.16 2.45
C MET A 1 -16.93 -13.71 2.52
N THR A 2 -15.68 -13.47 2.90
CA THR A 2 -15.09 -12.12 2.87
C THR A 2 -14.42 -11.88 1.52
N GLN A 3 -14.31 -10.63 1.06
CA GLN A 3 -13.65 -10.30 -0.21
C GLN A 3 -12.20 -10.83 -0.29
N LEU A 4 -11.54 -10.98 0.86
CA LEU A 4 -10.19 -11.54 0.96
C LEU A 4 -10.12 -13.01 0.57
N GLU A 5 -11.13 -13.79 0.95
CA GLU A 5 -11.20 -15.24 0.74
C GLU A 5 -11.20 -15.56 -0.75
N LEU A 6 -12.03 -14.88 -1.54
CA LEU A 6 -12.07 -15.00 -3.00
C LEU A 6 -10.70 -14.75 -3.65
N VAL A 7 -9.95 -13.75 -3.16
CA VAL A 7 -8.61 -13.43 -3.69
C VAL A 7 -7.58 -14.51 -3.33
N LEU A 8 -7.69 -15.10 -2.14
CA LEU A 8 -6.78 -16.17 -1.70
C LEU A 8 -7.06 -17.51 -2.37
N GLU A 9 -8.27 -17.70 -2.89
CA GLU A 9 -8.68 -18.85 -3.70
C GLU A 9 -8.20 -18.73 -5.16
N GLU A 10 -8.17 -17.52 -5.72
CA GLU A 10 -7.74 -17.25 -7.11
C GLU A 10 -6.20 -17.17 -7.28
N ILE A 11 -5.43 -17.90 -6.49
CA ILE A 11 -3.97 -17.88 -6.60
C ILE A 11 -3.53 -18.50 -7.93
N ILE A 12 -2.78 -17.72 -8.70
CA ILE A 12 -2.34 -18.05 -10.07
C ILE A 12 -1.00 -18.82 -10.07
N ILE A 13 -0.27 -18.82 -8.95
CA ILE A 13 1.06 -19.45 -8.83
C ILE A 13 1.05 -20.56 -7.79
N ASP A 14 1.82 -21.62 -8.03
CA ASP A 14 2.01 -22.66 -7.03
C ASP A 14 2.66 -22.10 -5.77
N ARG A 15 2.11 -22.49 -4.61
CA ARG A 15 2.61 -22.00 -3.34
C ARG A 15 3.91 -22.71 -2.96
N PRO A 16 5.00 -21.97 -2.67
CA PRO A 16 6.20 -22.59 -2.14
C PRO A 16 5.92 -23.21 -0.77
N THR A 17 6.38 -24.45 -0.59
CA THR A 17 6.17 -25.27 0.62
C THR A 17 7.31 -25.18 1.62
N ASP A 18 8.45 -24.62 1.21
CA ASP A 18 9.70 -24.56 1.96
C ASP A 18 9.84 -23.30 2.82
N ILE A 19 9.02 -22.28 2.58
CA ILE A 19 9.08 -21.00 3.29
C ILE A 19 7.77 -20.65 3.98
N GLN A 20 7.89 -20.02 5.15
CA GLN A 20 6.74 -19.42 5.82
C GLN A 20 6.22 -18.23 5.03
N GLN A 21 4.92 -18.24 4.72
CA GLN A 21 4.28 -17.17 3.97
C GLN A 21 3.64 -16.18 4.94
N ASN A 22 4.03 -14.91 4.82
CA ASN A 22 3.49 -13.82 5.62
C ASN A 22 2.53 -13.00 4.75
N LEU A 23 1.34 -12.69 5.27
CA LEU A 23 0.37 -11.86 4.57
C LEU A 23 0.19 -10.52 5.29
N CYS A 24 0.64 -9.45 4.64
CA CYS A 24 0.32 -8.08 5.05
C CYS A 24 -1.02 -7.69 4.42
N ALA A 25 -2.05 -7.48 5.24
CA ALA A 25 -3.34 -7.00 4.76
C ALA A 25 -3.66 -5.63 5.34
N ASP A 26 -4.44 -4.86 4.60
CA ASP A 26 -4.93 -3.57 5.06
C ASP A 26 -5.75 -3.70 6.34
N LYS A 27 -5.76 -2.61 7.10
CA LYS A 27 -6.54 -2.50 8.33
C LYS A 27 -8.04 -2.78 8.14
N ALA A 28 -8.58 -2.61 6.94
CA ALA A 28 -9.97 -2.95 6.63
C ALA A 28 -10.27 -4.46 6.83
N TYR A 29 -9.24 -5.31 6.72
CA TYR A 29 -9.31 -6.75 6.98
C TYR A 29 -9.11 -7.09 8.45
N HIS A 30 -9.24 -6.13 9.36
CA HIS A 30 -9.21 -6.39 10.79
C HIS A 30 -10.52 -7.02 11.26
N GLY A 31 -10.49 -8.28 11.67
CA GLY A 31 -11.63 -8.98 12.27
C GLY A 31 -11.44 -10.50 12.29
N LYS A 32 -12.24 -11.21 13.09
CA LYS A 32 -12.19 -12.68 13.17
C LYS A 32 -12.35 -13.37 11.81
N PRO A 33 -13.34 -13.00 10.95
CA PRO A 33 -13.55 -13.71 9.70
C PRO A 33 -12.36 -13.60 8.74
N ALA A 34 -11.74 -12.42 8.66
CA ALA A 34 -10.57 -12.22 7.83
C ALA A 34 -9.35 -12.97 8.40
N LEU A 35 -9.15 -12.94 9.72
CA LEU A 35 -8.04 -13.65 10.36
C LEU A 35 -8.17 -15.18 10.18
N GLU A 36 -9.38 -15.72 10.33
CA GLU A 36 -9.68 -17.14 10.08
C GLU A 36 -9.39 -17.51 8.63
N ALA A 37 -9.82 -16.69 7.66
CA ALA A 37 -9.52 -16.92 6.25
C ALA A 37 -8.01 -16.93 5.96
N ILE A 38 -7.25 -15.99 6.51
CA ILE A 38 -5.79 -15.90 6.30
C ILE A 38 -5.07 -17.13 6.84
N VAL A 39 -5.42 -17.54 8.08
CA VAL A 39 -4.80 -18.70 8.74
C VAL A 39 -5.22 -20.01 8.07
N ALA A 40 -6.47 -20.14 7.66
CA ALA A 40 -6.96 -21.31 6.91
C ALA A 40 -6.20 -21.49 5.59
N HIS A 41 -5.78 -20.39 4.97
CA HIS A 41 -4.94 -20.41 3.78
C HIS A 41 -3.44 -20.49 4.12
N GLY A 42 -3.03 -20.85 5.33
CA GLY A 42 -1.62 -21.13 5.67
C GLY A 42 -0.71 -19.90 5.75
N TYR A 43 -1.27 -18.69 5.82
CA TYR A 43 -0.50 -17.46 5.96
C TYR A 43 -0.35 -17.03 7.42
N ILE A 44 0.78 -16.41 7.75
CA ILE A 44 0.99 -15.69 9.00
C ILE A 44 0.38 -14.28 8.84
N PRO A 45 -0.69 -13.93 9.59
CA PRO A 45 -1.38 -12.65 9.41
C PRO A 45 -0.59 -11.48 9.98
N HIS A 46 -0.37 -10.45 9.17
CA HIS A 46 0.16 -9.15 9.57
C HIS A 46 -0.86 -8.06 9.27
N VAL A 47 -1.94 -8.02 10.05
CA VAL A 47 -3.01 -7.02 9.92
C VAL A 47 -2.91 -6.03 11.08
N LYS A 48 -2.45 -4.81 10.81
CA LYS A 48 -2.27 -3.79 11.85
C LYS A 48 -3.60 -3.22 12.33
N THR A 49 -3.73 -3.04 13.64
CA THR A 49 -4.94 -2.48 14.25
C THR A 49 -4.90 -0.95 14.37
N ARG A 50 -6.02 -0.30 14.74
CA ARG A 50 -6.10 1.17 14.85
C ARG A 50 -5.18 1.65 15.98
N GLY A 51 -4.11 2.35 15.62
CA GLY A 51 -3.26 3.05 16.59
C GLY A 51 -1.96 2.34 16.93
N GLU A 52 -1.77 1.09 16.48
CA GLU A 52 -0.50 0.38 16.60
C GLU A 52 0.64 1.15 15.94
N GLU A 53 0.46 1.63 14.70
CA GLU A 53 1.50 2.44 14.03
C GLU A 53 1.88 3.69 14.84
N ARG A 54 0.91 4.30 15.53
CA ARG A 54 1.14 5.48 16.36
C ARG A 54 1.93 5.11 17.62
N GLN A 55 1.63 3.97 18.22
CA GLN A 55 2.37 3.45 19.38
C GLN A 55 3.78 3.00 19.00
N GLU A 56 3.96 2.30 17.88
CA GLU A 56 5.26 1.89 17.36
C GLU A 56 6.15 3.10 17.07
N LYS A 57 5.59 4.12 16.42
CA LYS A 57 6.32 5.38 16.17
C LYS A 57 6.65 6.14 17.46
N LYS A 58 5.79 6.09 18.47
CA LYS A 58 6.09 6.67 19.81
C LYS A 58 7.23 5.91 20.49
N ARG A 59 7.25 4.58 20.41
CA ARG A 59 8.25 3.72 21.04
C ARG A 59 9.59 3.75 20.32
N ASN A 60 9.58 3.82 18.99
CA ASN A 60 10.75 3.93 18.15
C ASN A 60 10.56 5.08 17.14
N PRO A 61 11.07 6.29 17.45
CA PRO A 61 10.96 7.44 16.56
C PRO A 61 11.62 7.26 15.18
N ALA A 62 12.62 6.38 15.08
CA ALA A 62 13.29 6.04 13.82
C ALA A 62 12.50 5.01 12.98
N TRP A 63 11.44 4.41 13.54
CA TRP A 63 10.62 3.44 12.83
C TRP A 63 9.90 4.07 11.65
N LYS A 64 10.07 3.45 10.47
CA LYS A 64 9.38 3.81 9.24
C LYS A 64 8.37 2.71 8.92
N ALA A 65 7.08 3.07 8.89
CA ALA A 65 6.03 2.19 8.40
C ALA A 65 6.33 1.80 6.94
N ARG A 66 6.30 0.49 6.65
CA ARG A 66 6.36 -0.01 5.28
C ARG A 66 4.99 0.20 4.66
N ARG A 67 4.89 1.13 3.71
CA ARG A 67 3.67 1.38 2.94
C ARG A 67 3.83 0.82 1.55
N TRP A 68 2.72 0.42 0.95
CA TRP A 68 2.70 0.03 -0.45
C TRP A 68 3.18 1.20 -1.31
N VAL A 69 4.11 0.94 -2.24
CA VAL A 69 4.71 1.98 -3.09
C VAL A 69 3.64 2.79 -3.81
N VAL A 70 2.56 2.13 -4.24
CA VAL A 70 1.40 2.76 -4.89
C VAL A 70 0.75 3.83 -4.01
N GLU A 71 0.51 3.55 -2.73
CA GLU A 71 -0.09 4.52 -1.80
C GLU A 71 0.83 5.72 -1.55
N VAL A 72 2.13 5.44 -1.41
CA VAL A 72 3.14 6.48 -1.23
C VAL A 72 3.17 7.39 -2.45
N THR A 73 3.12 6.83 -3.65
CA THR A 73 3.07 7.60 -4.89
C THR A 73 1.78 8.45 -4.97
N HIS A 74 0.62 7.90 -4.61
CA HIS A 74 -0.62 8.70 -4.53
C HIS A 74 -0.52 9.84 -3.51
N SER A 75 0.15 9.62 -2.37
CA SER A 75 0.39 10.69 -1.39
C SER A 75 1.26 11.83 -1.92
N TRP A 76 2.13 11.55 -2.89
CA TRP A 76 2.92 12.57 -3.58
C TRP A 76 2.06 13.35 -4.57
N PHE A 77 1.22 12.67 -5.34
CA PHE A 77 0.27 13.33 -6.26
C PHE A 77 -0.71 14.25 -5.53
N ASN A 78 -1.14 13.89 -4.31
CA ASN A 78 -2.03 14.71 -3.51
C ASN A 78 -1.45 16.10 -3.15
N ARG A 79 -0.14 16.33 -3.34
CA ARG A 79 0.48 17.65 -3.14
C ARG A 79 0.34 18.57 -4.36
N PHE A 80 -0.07 18.03 -5.51
CA PHE A 80 -0.32 18.79 -6.73
C PHE A 80 -1.81 19.11 -6.83
N ARG A 81 -2.21 20.32 -6.42
CA ARG A 81 -3.63 20.72 -6.32
C ARG A 81 -4.42 20.54 -7.61
N LYS A 82 -3.78 20.76 -8.77
CA LYS A 82 -4.32 20.56 -10.12
C LYS A 82 -4.64 19.09 -10.45
N ILE A 83 -3.95 18.14 -9.81
CA ILE A 83 -4.15 16.69 -9.97
C ILE A 83 -5.13 16.18 -8.90
N LEU A 84 -4.95 16.62 -7.64
CA LEU A 84 -5.78 16.21 -6.50
C LEU A 84 -7.26 16.52 -6.73
N VAL A 85 -7.54 17.77 -7.12
CA VAL A 85 -8.88 18.22 -7.49
C VAL A 85 -8.88 18.26 -9.01
N ARG A 86 -9.77 17.48 -9.66
CA ARG A 86 -9.91 17.41 -11.13
C ARG A 86 -10.38 18.73 -11.73
N TYR A 87 -9.51 19.74 -11.68
CA TYR A 87 -9.70 21.03 -12.33
C TYR A 87 -9.53 20.93 -13.83
N GLU A 88 -8.68 20.01 -14.28
CA GLU A 88 -8.48 19.72 -15.69
C GLU A 88 -9.71 19.01 -16.26
N LYS A 89 -10.28 19.60 -17.31
CA LYS A 89 -11.46 19.08 -18.00
C LYS A 89 -11.10 18.20 -19.20
N LEU A 90 -9.91 18.40 -19.76
CA LEU A 90 -9.39 17.64 -20.88
C LEU A 90 -8.48 16.52 -20.36
N SER A 91 -8.67 15.31 -20.90
CA SER A 91 -7.84 14.14 -20.60
C SER A 91 -6.37 14.41 -20.90
N ASP A 92 -6.09 15.09 -22.01
CA ASP A 92 -4.74 15.30 -22.52
C ASP A 92 -3.96 16.24 -21.60
N THR A 93 -4.58 17.33 -21.17
CA THR A 93 -3.98 18.25 -20.20
C THR A 93 -3.76 17.60 -18.84
N TYR A 94 -4.70 16.76 -18.39
CA TYR A 94 -4.54 15.98 -17.17
C TYR A 94 -3.35 15.01 -17.27
N MET A 95 -3.23 14.30 -18.39
CA MET A 95 -2.13 13.37 -18.65
C MET A 95 -0.78 14.09 -18.67
N ALA A 96 -0.69 15.22 -19.38
CA ALA A 96 0.51 16.05 -19.41
C ALA A 96 0.92 16.52 -18.01
N LEU A 97 -0.03 16.98 -17.19
CA LEU A 97 0.22 17.37 -15.81
C LEU A 97 0.65 16.21 -14.92
N LEU A 98 0.10 15.01 -15.14
CA LEU A 98 0.51 13.80 -14.43
C LEU A 98 1.98 13.46 -14.75
N HIS A 99 2.36 13.46 -16.02
CA HIS A 99 3.75 13.25 -16.43
C HIS A 99 4.70 14.30 -15.84
N MET A 100 4.30 15.57 -15.87
CA MET A 100 5.08 16.65 -15.27
C MET A 100 5.27 16.46 -13.77
N ALA A 101 4.22 16.08 -13.04
CA ALA A 101 4.31 15.79 -11.61
C ALA A 101 5.22 14.59 -11.32
N VAL A 102 5.13 13.51 -12.09
CA VAL A 102 6.03 12.35 -11.97
C VAL A 102 7.49 12.76 -12.20
N ALA A 103 7.78 13.56 -13.24
CA ALA A 103 9.13 14.03 -13.52
C ALA A 103 9.69 14.86 -12.35
N ILE A 104 8.89 15.78 -11.78
CA ILE A 104 9.28 16.56 -10.61
C ILE A 104 9.53 15.66 -9.40
N ILE A 105 8.66 14.68 -9.14
CA ILE A 105 8.82 13.73 -8.04
C ILE A 105 10.11 12.93 -8.22
N ALA A 106 10.33 12.35 -9.40
CA ALA A 106 11.52 11.57 -9.72
C ALA A 106 12.78 12.39 -9.51
N TYR A 107 12.84 13.62 -10.05
CA TYR A 107 13.95 14.54 -9.85
C TYR A 107 14.23 14.81 -8.36
N ARG A 108 13.19 15.06 -7.56
CA ARG A 108 13.33 15.31 -6.10
C ARG A 108 13.71 14.07 -5.30
N LYS A 109 13.46 12.88 -5.82
CA LYS A 109 13.65 11.60 -5.12
C LYS A 109 14.87 10.80 -5.55
N VAL A 110 15.44 11.10 -6.72
CA VAL A 110 16.65 10.43 -7.26
C VAL A 110 17.77 10.34 -6.23
N GLY A 111 18.04 11.41 -5.45
CA GLY A 111 19.08 11.39 -4.42
C GLY A 111 18.71 10.68 -3.10
N PHE A 112 17.44 10.30 -2.90
CA PHE A 112 16.96 9.67 -1.65
C PHE A 112 16.57 8.19 -1.84
N ILE A 113 16.36 7.75 -3.08
CA ILE A 113 16.02 6.35 -3.41
C ILE A 113 17.28 5.51 -3.66
N TYR A 114 18.37 6.13 -4.12
CA TYR A 114 19.66 5.47 -4.42
C TYR A 114 20.81 5.88 -3.48
N GLY A 115 20.51 6.66 -2.44
CA GLY A 115 21.47 7.10 -1.42
C GLY A 115 21.21 6.44 -0.07
#